data_AF-A0A353MHY0-F1
#
_entry.id   AF-A0A353MHY0-F1
#
_cell.length_a   1.000
_cell.length_b   1.000
_cell.length_c   1.000
_cell.angle_alpha   90.00
_cell.angle_beta   90.00
_cell.angle_gamma   90.00
#
_symmetry.space_group_name_H-M   'P 1'
#
loop_
_entity.id
_entity.type
_entity.pdbx_description
1 polymer ?
#
loop_
_entity_poly.entity_id
_entity_poly.type
_entity_poly.pdbx_seq_one_letter_code
_entity_poly.pdbx_strand_id
1 'polypeptide(L)'
;MAEGTDKYTYRITWSEDDGEYVGLCAEFPSLSWLSQTPEAALKGIRKVVEEVISDMVGSGEPIPEPIASKHFSGKFMVRVPPDVHRQLAIQAAEAGVSLNRLASAKLSR
;
A
#
# COMPACT_ATOMS: atom_id res chain seq x y z
N MET A 1 -18.65 5.12 -16.86
CA MET A 1 -18.78 4.68 -15.46
C MET A 1 -17.37 4.33 -15.00
N ALA A 2 -16.64 5.30 -14.44
CA ALA A 2 -15.21 5.21 -14.12
C ALA A 2 -14.91 5.62 -12.66
N GLU A 3 -15.95 5.82 -11.84
CA GLU A 3 -15.80 6.42 -10.51
C GLU A 3 -15.22 5.46 -9.44
N GLY A 4 -15.12 4.17 -9.76
CA GLY A 4 -14.57 3.16 -8.84
C GLY A 4 -13.04 3.04 -8.90
N THR A 5 -12.46 3.03 -10.11
CA THR A 5 -11.05 2.68 -10.33
C THR A 5 -10.07 3.86 -10.19
N ASP A 6 -10.56 5.09 -10.29
CA ASP A 6 -9.74 6.30 -10.16
C ASP A 6 -9.21 6.55 -8.74
N LYS A 7 -9.83 5.94 -7.73
CA LYS A 7 -9.47 6.11 -6.30
C LYS A 7 -8.40 5.12 -5.83
N TYR A 8 -8.03 4.14 -6.65
CA TYR A 8 -6.94 3.22 -6.33
C TYR A 8 -5.59 3.91 -6.43
N THR A 9 -4.61 3.38 -5.69
CA THR A 9 -3.30 4.02 -5.57
C THR A 9 -2.36 3.47 -6.64
N TYR A 10 -2.15 4.25 -7.69
CA TYR A 10 -1.22 3.91 -8.76
C TYR A 10 0.16 4.47 -8.51
N ARG A 11 1.19 3.68 -8.83
CA ARG A 11 2.59 4.11 -8.77
C ARG A 11 3.27 3.80 -10.09
N ILE A 12 4.02 4.77 -10.60
CA ILE A 12 4.86 4.62 -11.78
C ILE A 12 6.33 4.68 -11.35
N THR A 13 7.11 3.71 -11.77
CA THR A 13 8.56 3.62 -11.47
C THR A 13 9.32 3.21 -12.72
N TRP A 14 10.52 3.76 -12.93
CA TRP A 14 11.42 3.27 -13.96
C TRP A 14 12.03 1.92 -13.55
N SER A 15 12.04 0.94 -14.45
CA SER A 15 12.77 -0.32 -14.30
C SER A 15 14.03 -0.26 -15.16
N GLU A 16 15.20 -0.30 -14.53
CA GLU A 16 16.47 -0.41 -15.27
C GLU A 16 16.61 -1.77 -15.95
N ASP A 17 16.04 -2.84 -15.36
CA ASP A 17 16.10 -4.20 -15.89
C ASP A 17 15.28 -4.35 -17.18
N ASP A 18 14.10 -3.71 -17.23
CA ASP A 18 13.20 -3.77 -18.39
C ASP A 18 13.43 -2.62 -19.38
N GLY A 19 14.12 -1.55 -18.98
CA GLY A 19 14.31 -0.34 -19.79
C GLY A 19 13.00 0.41 -20.07
N GLU A 20 12.00 0.24 -19.21
CA GLU A 20 10.65 0.79 -19.37
C GLU A 20 10.09 1.29 -18.02
N TYR A 21 9.00 2.06 -18.09
CA TYR A 21 8.22 2.44 -16.90
C TYR A 21 7.25 1.32 -16.52
N VAL A 22 7.28 0.95 -15.24
CA VAL A 22 6.36 0.01 -14.61
C VAL A 22 5.25 0.78 -13.93
N GLY A 23 4.01 0.53 -14.34
CA GLY A 23 2.80 0.93 -13.64
C GLY A 23 2.33 -0.18 -12.70
N LEU A 24 2.06 0.18 -11.44
CA LEU A 24 1.63 -0.72 -10.38
C LEU A 24 0.39 -0.16 -9.68
N CYS A 25 -0.42 -1.04 -9.09
CA CYS A 25 -1.55 -0.69 -8.23
C CYS A 25 -1.34 -1.27 -6.83
N ALA A 26 -1.38 -0.43 -5.79
CA ALA A 26 -1.03 -0.84 -4.42
C ALA A 26 -2.01 -1.88 -3.84
N GLU A 27 -3.29 -1.78 -4.21
CA GLU A 27 -4.35 -2.69 -3.81
C GLU A 27 -4.32 -4.02 -4.58
N PHE A 28 -3.64 -4.05 -5.73
CA PHE A 28 -3.46 -5.25 -6.56
C PHE A 28 -1.97 -5.52 -6.82
N PRO A 29 -1.22 -6.04 -5.84
CA PRO A 29 0.25 -6.17 -5.93
C PRO A 29 0.75 -7.10 -7.05
N SER A 30 -0.10 -7.99 -7.56
CA SER A 30 0.21 -8.88 -8.68
C SER A 30 0.05 -8.23 -10.05
N LEU A 31 -0.61 -7.07 -10.13
CA LEU A 31 -0.84 -6.37 -11.39
C LEU A 31 0.30 -5.39 -11.68
N SER A 32 0.82 -5.47 -12.90
CA SER A 32 1.82 -4.55 -13.42
C SER A 32 1.60 -4.30 -14.90
N TRP A 33 2.07 -3.15 -15.38
CA TRP A 33 2.07 -2.81 -16.80
C TRP A 33 3.36 -2.11 -17.17
N LEU A 34 4.02 -2.56 -18.24
CA LEU A 34 5.27 -1.96 -18.74
C LEU A 34 4.98 -1.06 -19.94
N SER A 35 5.62 0.10 -19.99
CA SER A 35 5.57 0.97 -21.17
C SER A 35 6.73 1.95 -21.24
N GLN A 36 7.05 2.39 -22.46
CA GLN A 36 8.14 3.33 -22.71
C GLN A 36 7.90 4.74 -22.15
N THR A 37 6.65 5.11 -21.84
CA THR A 37 6.33 6.40 -21.23
C THR A 37 5.54 6.25 -19.93
N PRO A 38 5.70 7.19 -18.97
CA PRO A 38 4.97 7.17 -17.71
C PRO A 38 3.45 7.20 -17.90
N GLU A 39 2.96 7.98 -18.86
CA GLU A 39 1.53 8.16 -19.13
C GLU A 39 0.93 6.89 -19.71
N ALA A 40 1.66 6.22 -20.60
CA ALA A 40 1.24 4.95 -21.18
C ALA A 40 1.25 3.83 -20.12
N ALA A 41 2.25 3.82 -19.23
CA ALA A 41 2.29 2.89 -18.10
C ALA A 41 1.09 3.09 -17.16
N LEU A 42 0.74 4.34 -16.83
CA LEU A 42 -0.41 4.68 -16.00
C LEU A 42 -1.75 4.29 -16.66
N LYS A 43 -1.90 4.61 -17.94
CA LYS A 43 -3.12 4.27 -18.68
C LYS A 43 -3.29 2.75 -18.80
N GLY A 44 -2.19 2.03 -19.03
CA GLY A 44 -2.17 0.58 -19.12
C GLY A 44 -2.60 -0.09 -17.81
N ILE A 45 -1.95 0.25 -16.68
CA ILE A 45 -2.29 -0.35 -15.39
C ILE A 45 -3.73 -0.06 -14.95
N ARG A 46 -4.25 1.15 -15.24
CA ARG A 46 -5.66 1.48 -14.98
C ARG A 46 -6.62 0.57 -15.74
N LYS A 47 -6.35 0.33 -17.02
CA LYS A 47 -7.17 -0.57 -17.84
C LYS A 47 -7.14 -2.00 -17.32
N VAL A 48 -5.96 -2.50 -16.93
CA VAL A 48 -5.82 -3.84 -16.36
C VAL A 48 -6.60 -3.98 -15.06
N VAL A 49 -6.54 -2.98 -14.17
CA VAL A 49 -7.32 -2.97 -12.92
C VAL A 49 -8.83 -2.96 -13.20
N GLU A 50 -9.30 -2.19 -14.19
CA GLU A 50 -10.71 -2.19 -14.61
C GLU A 50 -11.17 -3.56 -15.11
N GLU A 51 -10.37 -4.22 -15.94
CA GLU A 51 -10.66 -5.56 -16.46
C GLU A 51 -10.74 -6.59 -15.34
N VAL A 52 -9.76 -6.61 -14.44
CA VAL A 52 -9.73 -7.54 -13.29
C VAL A 52 -10.91 -7.31 -12.36
N ILE A 53 -11.27 -6.06 -12.08
CA ILE A 53 -12.46 -5.76 -11.26
C ILE A 53 -13.73 -6.28 -11.93
N SER A 54 -13.86 -6.09 -13.25
CA SER A 54 -15.00 -6.64 -14.01
C SER A 54 -15.09 -8.16 -13.90
N ASP A 55 -13.96 -8.86 -13.99
CA ASP A 55 -13.90 -10.31 -13.84
C ASP A 55 -14.27 -10.75 -12.41
N MET A 56 -13.76 -10.05 -11.38
CA MET A 56 -14.09 -10.32 -9.97
C MET A 56 -15.57 -10.10 -9.66
N VAL A 57 -16.20 -9.09 -10.26
CA VAL A 57 -17.66 -8.90 -10.18
C VAL A 57 -18.39 -10.09 -10.78
N GLY A 58 -17.91 -10.60 -11.92
CA GLY A 58 -18.49 -11.77 -12.59
C GLY A 58 -18.33 -13.08 -11.81
N SER A 59 -17.20 -13.26 -11.12
CA SER A 59 -16.92 -14.46 -10.30
C SER A 59 -17.48 -14.36 -8.87
N GLY A 60 -17.91 -13.18 -8.42
CA GLY A 60 -18.38 -12.94 -7.06
C GLY A 60 -17.25 -12.87 -6.03
N GLU A 61 -16.03 -12.55 -6.47
CA GLU A 61 -14.86 -12.40 -5.62
C GLU A 61 -14.85 -11.07 -4.85
N PRO A 62 -14.24 -11.03 -3.66
CA PRO A 62 -14.15 -9.81 -2.87
C PRO A 62 -13.20 -8.80 -3.51
N ILE A 63 -13.72 -7.64 -3.90
CA ILE A 63 -12.94 -6.55 -4.50
C ILE A 63 -12.27 -5.73 -3.38
N PRO A 64 -10.94 -5.50 -3.44
CA PRO A 64 -10.24 -4.63 -2.51
C PRO A 64 -10.80 -3.21 -2.50
N GLU A 65 -11.05 -2.63 -1.32
CA GLU A 65 -11.41 -1.22 -1.23
C GLU A 65 -10.22 -0.30 -1.55
N PRO A 66 -10.43 0.80 -2.30
CA PRO A 66 -9.35 1.76 -2.55
C PRO A 66 -8.80 2.35 -1.26
N ILE A 67 -7.46 2.41 -1.14
CA ILE A 67 -6.76 2.95 0.03
C ILE A 67 -7.17 4.39 0.30
N ALA A 68 -7.40 5.19 -0.75
CA ALA A 68 -7.82 6.60 -0.62
C ALA A 68 -9.18 6.77 0.09
N SER A 69 -10.06 5.77 0.01
CA SER A 69 -11.36 5.76 0.69
C SER A 69 -11.35 5.00 2.03
N LYS A 70 -10.25 4.33 2.37
CA LYS A 70 -10.17 3.49 3.57
C LYS A 70 -10.03 4.34 4.82
N HIS A 71 -10.83 4.02 5.84
CA HIS A 71 -10.70 4.64 7.16
C HIS A 71 -9.60 3.95 7.98
N PHE A 72 -8.58 4.71 8.39
CA PHE A 72 -7.47 4.20 9.20
C PHE A 72 -7.63 4.61 10.67
N SER A 73 -7.82 3.62 11.56
CA SER A 73 -8.01 3.86 13.00
C SER A 73 -6.72 4.27 13.75
N GLY A 74 -5.56 4.18 13.09
CA GLY A 74 -4.24 4.36 13.71
C GLY A 74 -3.81 3.22 14.64
N LYS A 75 -4.68 2.24 14.91
CA LYS A 75 -4.37 1.07 15.74
C LYS A 75 -3.87 -0.06 14.84
N PHE A 76 -2.65 -0.51 15.08
CA PHE A 76 -2.10 -1.70 14.43
C PHE A 76 -1.23 -2.47 15.41
N MET A 77 -1.38 -3.79 15.42
CA MET A 77 -0.59 -4.67 16.29
C MET A 77 0.64 -5.14 15.52
N VAL A 78 1.82 -4.79 16.02
CA VAL A 78 3.10 -5.21 15.42
C VAL A 78 3.71 -6.31 16.27
N ARG A 79 4.03 -7.43 15.64
CA ARG A 79 4.84 -8.48 16.28
C ARG A 79 6.31 -8.07 16.20
N VAL A 80 6.98 -8.02 17.35
CA VAL A 80 8.42 -7.77 17.44
C VAL A 80 9.10 -8.88 18.25
N PRO A 81 10.40 -9.15 18.03
CA PRO A 81 11.17 -10.07 18.87
C PRO A 81 11.15 -9.66 20.35
N PRO A 82 11.25 -10.61 21.30
CA PRO A 82 11.22 -10.32 22.74
C PRO A 82 12.28 -9.29 23.18
N ASP A 83 13.48 -9.34 22.59
CA ASP A 83 14.57 -8.41 22.93
C ASP A 83 14.24 -6.96 22.55
N VAL A 84 13.62 -6.75 21.39
CA VAL A 84 13.16 -5.44 20.93
C VAL A 84 12.07 -4.91 21.86
N HIS A 85 11.11 -5.76 22.23
CA HIS A 85 10.08 -5.38 23.19
C HIS A 85 10.69 -4.97 24.55
N ARG A 86 11.67 -5.73 25.06
CA ARG A 86 12.38 -5.41 26.31
C ARG A 86 13.08 -4.05 26.22
N GLN A 87 13.82 -3.79 25.14
CA GLN A 87 14.51 -2.52 24.95
C GLN A 87 13.54 -1.33 24.89
N LEU A 88 12.41 -1.47 24.18
CA LEU A 88 11.39 -0.43 24.12
C LEU A 88 10.74 -0.18 25.49
N ALA A 89 10.49 -1.23 26.27
CA ALA A 89 9.92 -1.10 27.61
C ALA A 89 10.86 -0.35 28.57
N ILE A 90 12.16 -0.65 28.53
CA ILE A 90 13.18 0.06 29.34
C ILE A 90 13.23 1.53 28.94
N GLN A 91 13.36 1.84 27.65
CA GLN A 91 13.42 3.23 27.17
C GLN A 91 12.15 4.02 27.53
N ALA A 92 10.98 3.38 27.47
CA ALA A 92 9.72 4.02 27.83
C ALA A 92 9.66 4.35 29.33
N ALA A 93 10.13 3.43 30.18
CA ALA A 93 10.21 3.62 31.62
C ALA A 93 11.21 4.73 32.00
N GLU A 94 12.39 4.76 31.40
CA GLU A 94 13.41 5.80 31.61
C GLU A 94 12.91 7.19 31.19
N ALA A 95 12.13 7.26 30.11
CA ALA A 95 11.54 8.50 29.62
C ALA A 95 10.22 8.89 30.32
N GLY A 96 9.69 8.06 31.23
CA GLY A 96 8.43 8.32 31.92
C GLY A 96 7.20 8.37 30.99
N VAL A 97 7.22 7.61 29.88
CA VAL A 97 6.13 7.59 28.89
C VAL A 97 5.60 6.17 28.67
N SER A 98 4.42 6.05 28.07
CA SER A 98 3.90 4.75 27.65
C SER A 98 4.71 4.19 26.47
N LEU A 99 4.78 2.87 26.37
CA LEU A 99 5.42 2.17 25.26
C LEU A 99 4.83 2.60 23.90
N ASN A 100 3.51 2.77 23.83
CA ASN A 100 2.84 3.28 22.62
C ASN A 100 3.30 4.71 22.29
N ARG A 101 3.44 5.61 23.28
CA ARG A 101 3.90 6.98 23.03
C ARG A 101 5.35 6.99 22.48
N LEU A 102 6.22 6.16 23.05
CA LEU A 102 7.59 6.01 22.54
C LEU A 102 7.60 5.45 21.11
N ALA A 103 6.82 4.39 20.85
CA ALA A 103 6.72 3.77 19.53
C ALA A 103 6.17 4.77 18.49
N SER A 104 5.08 5.47 18.80
CA SER A 104 4.49 6.48 17.93
C SER A 104 5.48 7.59 17.59
N ALA A 105 6.28 8.08 18.56
CA ALA A 105 7.29 9.11 18.32
C ALA A 105 8.42 8.65 17.39
N LYS A 106 8.75 7.35 17.40
CA LYS A 106 9.73 6.77 16.47
C LYS A 106 9.15 6.52 15.08
N LEU A 107 7.85 6.22 14.97
CA LEU A 107 7.17 5.96 13.70
C LEU A 107 6.80 7.24 12.94
N SER A 108 6.65 8.37 13.64
CA SER A 108 6.32 9.66 13.04
C SER A 108 7.54 10.44 12.54
N ARG A 109 8.73 9.84 12.55
CA ARG A 109 10.00 10.47 12.18
C ARG A 109 10.68 9.72 11.05
#